data_AF-A0A378I227-F1
#
_entry.id   AF-A0A378I227-F1
#
_cell.length_a   1.000
_cell.length_b   1.000
_cell.length_c   1.000
_cell.angle_alpha   90.00
_cell.angle_beta   90.00
_cell.angle_gamma   90.00
#
_symmetry.space_group_name_H-M   'P 1'
#
loop_
_entity.id
_entity.type
_entity.pdbx_description
1 polymer ?
#
loop_
_entity_poly.entity_id
_entity_poly.type
_entity_poly.pdbx_seq_one_letter_code
_entity_poly.pdbx_strand_id
1 'polypeptide(L)'
;MLKISTSLVLLGITVSGFANDLCSRLANDNKVQSWAYEAILATNNYNFVHSSKEKEAANYFTKSAWASYKKEFNVNNQVKKVQKEKMVVSVGLQNSPLILEKNKNHWKIQLPLILNYQNETTKQTELAGLEVTVVKDKQKEDCLVISSVKKIPLANDSSSS
;
A
#
# COMPACT_ATOMS: atom_id res chain seq x y z
N MET A 1 -60.05 -33.80 -29.40
CA MET A 1 -58.58 -33.83 -29.51
C MET A 1 -58.06 -32.40 -29.37
N LEU A 2 -57.44 -32.06 -28.24
CA LEU A 2 -56.94 -30.71 -27.95
C LEU A 2 -55.41 -30.81 -27.79
N LYS A 3 -54.65 -30.23 -28.73
CA LYS A 3 -53.18 -30.18 -28.67
C LYS A 3 -52.77 -28.91 -27.92
N ILE A 4 -52.27 -29.06 -26.70
CA ILE A 4 -51.66 -27.96 -25.94
C ILE A 4 -50.19 -27.88 -26.37
N SER A 5 -49.83 -26.79 -27.03
CA SER A 5 -48.44 -26.48 -27.41
C SER A 5 -47.77 -25.78 -26.24
N THR A 6 -46.85 -26.48 -25.57
CA THR A 6 -46.07 -25.94 -24.46
C THR A 6 -44.93 -25.08 -25.04
N SER A 7 -45.09 -23.76 -25.02
CA SER A 7 -43.96 -22.84 -25.26
C SER A 7 -43.13 -22.70 -23.98
N LEU A 8 -41.91 -23.23 -24.03
CA LEU A 8 -40.89 -23.03 -23.00
C LEU A 8 -40.24 -21.66 -23.23
N VAL A 9 -40.56 -20.67 -22.40
CA VAL A 9 -39.84 -19.39 -22.39
C VAL A 9 -38.59 -19.57 -21.55
N LEU A 10 -37.42 -19.73 -22.21
CA LEU A 10 -36.14 -19.60 -21.53
C LEU A 10 -35.91 -18.11 -21.19
N LEU A 11 -36.09 -17.75 -19.92
CA LEU A 11 -35.57 -16.52 -19.36
C LEU A 11 -34.04 -16.63 -19.32
N GLY A 12 -33.37 -16.04 -20.31
CA GLY A 12 -31.92 -15.88 -20.31
C GLY A 12 -31.51 -14.95 -19.17
N ILE A 13 -30.94 -15.53 -18.10
CA ILE A 13 -30.22 -14.76 -17.09
C ILE A 13 -28.93 -14.29 -17.75
N THR A 14 -28.89 -13.05 -18.22
CA THR A 14 -27.62 -12.43 -18.57
C THR A 14 -26.87 -12.18 -17.28
N VAL A 15 -25.89 -13.02 -16.95
CA VAL A 15 -24.89 -12.67 -15.96
C VAL A 15 -24.07 -11.55 -16.60
N SER A 16 -24.42 -10.31 -16.32
CA SER A 16 -23.56 -9.15 -16.61
C SER A 16 -22.27 -9.37 -15.82
N GLY A 17 -21.26 -9.93 -16.49
CA GLY A 17 -19.93 -10.04 -15.93
C GLY A 17 -19.48 -8.64 -15.51
N PHE A 18 -19.22 -8.45 -14.22
CA PHE A 18 -18.50 -7.28 -13.74
C PHE A 18 -17.15 -7.30 -14.45
N ALA A 19 -16.99 -6.47 -15.47
CA ALA A 19 -15.68 -6.23 -16.05
C ALA A 19 -14.81 -5.68 -14.92
N ASN A 20 -13.90 -6.51 -14.40
CA ASN A 20 -12.88 -6.05 -13.46
C ASN A 20 -12.05 -5.00 -14.20
N ASP A 21 -12.30 -3.73 -13.90
CA ASP A 21 -11.41 -2.65 -14.34
C ASP A 21 -10.07 -2.85 -13.62
N LEU A 22 -9.15 -3.52 -14.33
CA LEU A 22 -7.77 -3.79 -13.90
C LEU A 22 -7.06 -2.51 -13.40
N CYS A 23 -7.53 -1.32 -13.77
CA CYS A 23 -6.95 -0.07 -13.32
C CYS A 23 -7.91 0.77 -12.46
N SER A 24 -8.84 0.15 -11.71
CA SER A 24 -9.86 0.88 -10.94
C SER A 24 -9.29 1.87 -9.90
N ARG A 25 -8.02 1.68 -9.48
CA ARG A 25 -7.27 2.58 -8.60
C ARG A 25 -6.92 3.92 -9.26
N LEU A 26 -6.88 3.98 -10.60
CA LEU A 26 -6.63 5.20 -11.37
C LEU A 26 -7.86 6.11 -11.51
N ALA A 27 -9.03 5.68 -11.03
CA ALA A 27 -10.28 6.41 -11.24
C ALA A 27 -10.30 7.81 -10.59
N ASN A 28 -9.60 7.99 -9.47
CA ASN A 28 -9.40 9.28 -8.83
C ASN A 28 -8.19 9.27 -7.89
N ASP A 29 -7.80 10.46 -7.44
CA ASP A 29 -6.62 10.68 -6.61
C ASP A 29 -6.72 10.01 -5.24
N ASN A 30 -7.89 10.00 -4.60
CA ASN A 30 -8.09 9.34 -3.31
C ASN A 30 -7.78 7.84 -3.40
N LYS A 31 -8.15 7.19 -4.52
CA LYS A 31 -7.83 5.77 -4.72
C LYS A 31 -6.33 5.52 -4.91
N VAL A 32 -5.61 6.41 -5.58
CA VAL A 32 -4.14 6.31 -5.73
C VAL A 32 -3.46 6.54 -4.38
N GLN A 33 -3.94 7.50 -3.58
CA GLN A 33 -3.45 7.74 -2.22
C GLN A 33 -3.70 6.54 -1.30
N SER A 34 -4.90 5.95 -1.32
CA SER A 34 -5.20 4.74 -0.57
C SER A 34 -4.31 3.58 -1.01
N TRP A 35 -4.11 3.39 -2.32
CA TRP A 35 -3.21 2.37 -2.84
C TRP A 35 -1.76 2.57 -2.36
N ALA A 36 -1.27 3.81 -2.36
CA ALA A 36 0.07 4.12 -1.85
C ALA A 36 0.21 3.80 -0.36
N TYR A 37 -0.82 4.10 0.44
CA TYR A 37 -0.83 3.73 1.85
C TYR A 37 -0.90 2.21 2.04
N GLU A 38 -1.75 1.49 1.30
CA GLU A 38 -1.85 0.03 1.33
C GLU A 38 -0.51 -0.65 1.02
N ALA A 39 0.24 -0.14 0.03
CA ALA A 39 1.57 -0.61 -0.30
C ALA A 39 2.57 -0.44 0.86
N ILE A 40 2.56 0.72 1.53
CA ILE A 40 3.40 0.97 2.70
C ILE A 40 2.96 0.14 3.91
N LEU A 41 1.65 -0.07 4.09
CA LEU A 41 1.09 -0.96 5.10
C LEU A 41 1.56 -2.39 4.91
N ALA A 42 1.46 -2.94 3.70
CA ALA A 42 1.94 -4.28 3.36
C ALA A 42 3.46 -4.44 3.58
N THR A 43 4.21 -3.34 3.44
CA THR A 43 5.66 -3.32 3.64
C THR A 43 6.06 -3.28 5.13
N ASN A 44 5.26 -2.63 5.99
CA ASN A 44 5.65 -2.30 7.36
C ASN A 44 4.74 -2.89 8.45
N ASN A 45 3.85 -3.83 8.10
CA ASN A 45 3.01 -4.55 9.05
C ASN A 45 3.46 -6.01 9.16
N TYR A 46 4.29 -6.31 10.16
CA TYR A 46 4.95 -7.61 10.33
C TYR A 46 5.25 -7.89 11.80
N ASN A 47 5.67 -9.11 12.12
CA ASN A 47 5.98 -9.49 13.49
C ASN A 47 7.17 -10.45 13.55
N PHE A 48 7.63 -10.79 14.75
CA PHE A 48 8.78 -11.66 14.95
C PHE A 48 8.66 -13.07 14.33
N VAL A 49 7.45 -13.58 14.12
CA VAL A 49 7.19 -14.88 13.47
C VAL A 49 7.19 -14.72 11.95
N HIS A 50 6.53 -13.69 11.44
CA HIS A 50 6.42 -13.35 10.02
C HIS A 50 7.13 -12.04 9.74
N SER A 51 8.44 -12.05 9.93
CA SER A 51 9.25 -10.83 10.02
C SER A 51 9.66 -10.25 8.67
N SER A 52 9.61 -11.07 7.61
CA SER A 52 9.91 -10.62 6.26
C SER A 52 8.64 -10.45 5.44
N LYS A 53 8.48 -9.25 4.89
CA LYS A 53 7.46 -8.91 3.88
C LYS A 53 8.05 -8.77 2.48
N GLU A 54 9.28 -9.24 2.27
CA GLU A 54 10.05 -9.02 1.04
C GLU A 54 9.27 -9.32 -0.25
N LYS A 55 8.61 -10.48 -0.33
CA LYS A 55 7.86 -10.89 -1.52
C LYS A 55 6.61 -10.03 -1.73
N GLU A 56 5.90 -9.71 -0.65
CA GLU A 56 4.67 -8.92 -0.68
C GLU A 56 4.99 -7.46 -1.04
N ALA A 57 5.96 -6.87 -0.34
CA ALA A 57 6.45 -5.53 -0.58
C ALA A 57 7.00 -5.38 -2.01
N ALA A 58 7.84 -6.30 -2.50
CA ALA A 58 8.44 -6.19 -3.82
C ALA A 58 7.43 -6.09 -4.98
N ASN A 59 6.20 -6.57 -4.80
CA ASN A 59 5.15 -6.44 -5.83
C ASN A 59 4.73 -4.99 -6.07
N TYR A 60 4.76 -4.15 -5.03
CA TYR A 60 4.36 -2.75 -5.08
C TYR A 60 5.43 -1.83 -5.66
N PHE A 61 6.69 -2.25 -5.70
CA PHE A 61 7.82 -1.41 -6.06
C PHE A 61 8.39 -1.78 -7.43
N THR A 62 9.08 -0.84 -8.06
CA THR A 62 10.07 -1.21 -9.08
C THR A 62 11.26 -1.89 -8.41
N LYS A 63 12.02 -2.71 -9.16
CA LYS A 63 13.19 -3.42 -8.60
C LYS A 63 14.20 -2.46 -7.96
N SER A 64 14.47 -1.32 -8.61
CA SER A 64 15.37 -0.30 -8.10
C SER A 64 14.81 0.41 -6.87
N ALA A 65 13.51 0.76 -6.88
CA ALA A 65 12.87 1.39 -5.74
C ALA A 65 12.89 0.50 -4.49
N TRP A 66 12.64 -0.81 -4.65
CA TRP A 66 12.70 -1.76 -3.54
C TRP A 66 14.11 -1.88 -2.96
N ALA A 67 15.14 -1.97 -3.82
CA ALA A 67 16.53 -2.01 -3.37
C ALA A 67 16.91 -0.73 -2.60
N SER A 68 16.53 0.44 -3.12
CA SER A 68 16.76 1.73 -2.46
C SER A 68 16.02 1.83 -1.12
N TYR A 69 14.75 1.44 -1.06
CA TYR A 69 13.95 1.42 0.16
C TYR A 69 14.62 0.57 1.25
N LYS A 70 15.02 -0.67 0.93
CA LYS A 70 15.68 -1.54 1.91
C LYS A 70 16.94 -0.93 2.50
N LYS A 71 17.73 -0.24 1.67
CA LYS A 71 18.97 0.43 2.08
C LYS A 71 18.67 1.65 2.95
N GLU A 72 17.82 2.56 2.49
CA GLU A 72 17.52 3.82 3.18
C GLU A 72 16.82 3.60 4.52
N PHE A 73 15.92 2.62 4.58
CA PHE A 73 15.15 2.31 5.79
C PHE A 73 15.81 1.25 6.69
N ASN A 74 17.00 0.77 6.31
CA ASN A 74 17.75 -0.26 7.03
C ASN A 74 16.90 -1.49 7.41
N VAL A 75 16.09 -1.96 6.46
CA VAL A 75 15.05 -2.98 6.68
C VAL A 75 15.64 -4.23 7.33
N ASN A 76 16.81 -4.68 6.88
CA ASN A 76 17.45 -5.88 7.42
C ASN A 76 17.75 -5.78 8.92
N ASN A 77 18.20 -4.62 9.40
CA ASN A 77 18.47 -4.44 10.83
C ASN A 77 17.18 -4.32 11.64
N GLN A 78 16.14 -3.67 11.08
CA GLN A 78 14.82 -3.59 11.71
C GLN A 78 14.21 -4.99 11.88
N VAL A 79 14.25 -5.82 10.84
CA VAL A 79 13.78 -7.22 10.88
C VAL A 79 14.52 -8.02 11.96
N LYS A 80 15.85 -7.91 12.04
CA LYS A 80 16.65 -8.57 13.08
C LYS A 80 16.26 -8.12 14.49
N LYS A 81 16.05 -6.82 14.69
CA LYS A 81 15.61 -6.26 15.98
C LYS A 81 14.24 -6.82 16.37
N VAL A 82 13.28 -6.77 15.44
CA VAL A 82 11.91 -7.25 15.65
C VAL A 82 11.89 -8.74 16.02
N GLN A 83 12.71 -9.56 15.36
CA GLN A 83 12.87 -10.97 15.71
C GLN A 83 13.47 -11.17 17.11
N LYS A 84 14.60 -10.50 17.39
CA LYS A 84 15.33 -10.62 18.65
C LYS A 84 14.48 -10.22 19.84
N GLU A 85 13.71 -9.13 19.70
CA GLU A 85 12.92 -8.54 20.78
C GLU A 85 11.46 -9.01 20.79
N LYS A 86 11.12 -9.99 19.95
CA LYS A 86 9.76 -10.56 19.80
C LYS A 86 8.67 -9.49 19.59
N MET A 87 8.97 -8.52 18.72
CA MET A 87 8.07 -7.39 18.48
C MET A 87 7.02 -7.67 17.41
N VAL A 88 5.93 -6.92 17.50
CA VAL A 88 4.95 -6.71 16.45
C VAL A 88 5.09 -5.26 15.98
N VAL A 89 5.18 -5.08 14.66
CA VAL A 89 5.22 -3.78 14.01
C VAL A 89 3.88 -3.54 13.33
N SER A 90 3.25 -2.41 13.64
CA SER A 90 2.04 -1.94 12.96
C SER A 90 2.23 -0.52 12.48
N VAL A 91 1.54 -0.16 11.40
CA VAL A 91 1.56 1.19 10.84
C VAL A 91 0.14 1.68 10.62
N GLY A 92 -0.08 2.96 10.92
CA GLY A 92 -1.32 3.69 10.69
C GLY A 92 -1.04 5.05 10.04
N LEU A 93 -2.09 5.71 9.56
CA LEU A 93 -2.03 7.11 9.15
C LEU A 93 -2.19 8.01 10.37
N GLN A 94 -1.31 9.01 10.51
CA GLN A 94 -1.47 10.08 11.49
C GLN A 94 -2.49 11.11 11.01
N ASN A 95 -2.49 11.41 9.71
CA ASN A 95 -3.38 12.35 9.03
C ASN A 95 -3.68 11.83 7.62
N SER A 96 -4.58 12.49 6.89
CA SER A 96 -4.85 12.16 5.49
C SER A 96 -3.59 12.30 4.62
N PRO A 97 -3.37 11.38 3.66
CA PRO A 97 -2.36 11.56 2.61
C PRO A 97 -2.55 12.86 1.84
N LEU A 98 -1.45 13.45 1.38
CA LEU A 98 -1.46 14.68 0.57
C LEU A 98 -0.78 14.43 -0.77
N ILE A 99 -1.35 14.91 -1.87
CA ILE A 99 -0.66 14.95 -3.16
C ILE A 99 0.20 16.22 -3.18
N LEU A 100 1.51 16.04 -3.22
CA LEU A 100 2.47 17.13 -3.35
C LEU A 100 2.64 17.56 -4.81
N GLU A 101 2.60 16.60 -5.73
CA GLU A 101 2.78 16.83 -7.16
C GLU A 101 2.04 15.74 -7.95
N LYS A 102 1.44 16.11 -9.08
CA LYS A 102 0.78 15.18 -9.99
C LYS A 102 0.97 15.60 -11.45
N ASN A 103 1.21 14.61 -12.30
CA ASN A 103 1.02 14.72 -13.74
C ASN A 103 0.22 13.52 -14.27
N LYS A 104 0.10 13.37 -15.59
CA LYS A 104 -0.76 12.36 -16.23
C LYS A 104 -0.54 10.92 -15.75
N ASN A 105 0.70 10.55 -15.41
CA ASN A 105 1.07 9.17 -15.09
C ASN A 105 1.88 9.05 -13.79
N HIS A 106 1.91 10.09 -12.96
CA HIS A 106 2.81 10.16 -11.82
C HIS A 106 2.19 10.98 -10.69
N TRP A 107 2.36 10.47 -9.47
CA TRP A 107 1.93 11.10 -8.22
C TRP A 107 3.09 11.09 -7.23
N LYS A 108 3.29 12.24 -6.59
CA LYS A 108 4.15 12.36 -5.41
C LYS A 108 3.23 12.58 -4.22
N ILE A 109 3.24 11.63 -3.29
CA ILE A 109 2.26 11.54 -2.20
C ILE A 109 3.00 11.59 -0.88
N GLN A 110 2.62 12.54 -0.03
CA GLN A 110 3.04 12.54 1.36
C GLN A 110 2.13 11.62 2.18
N LEU A 111 2.74 10.67 2.89
CA LEU A 111 2.11 9.80 3.87
C LEU A 111 2.61 10.15 5.28
N PRO A 112 1.77 10.75 6.13
CA PRO A 112 2.09 10.94 7.55
C PRO A 112 1.71 9.67 8.31
N LEU A 113 2.69 8.98 8.89
CA LEU A 113 2.55 7.65 9.48
C LEU A 113 2.78 7.65 10.99
N ILE A 114 2.10 6.72 11.66
CA ILE A 114 2.39 6.30 13.03
C ILE A 114 2.82 4.84 12.98
N LEU A 115 4.07 4.57 13.34
CA LEU A 115 4.60 3.21 13.49
C LEU A 115 4.60 2.82 14.96
N ASN A 116 4.10 1.64 15.29
CA ASN A 116 4.14 1.09 16.64
C ASN A 116 4.95 -0.21 16.64
N TYR A 117 5.97 -0.25 17.49
CA TYR A 117 6.76 -1.43 17.81
C TYR A 117 6.39 -1.86 19.22
N GLN A 118 5.83 -3.05 19.37
CA GLN A 118 5.34 -3.53 20.67
C GLN A 118 5.72 -4.98 20.92
N ASN A 119 6.03 -5.31 22.16
CA ASN A 119 6.10 -6.67 22.67
C ASN A 119 5.34 -6.74 24.02
N GLU A 120 5.54 -7.79 24.81
CA GLU A 120 4.82 -7.98 26.08
C GLU A 120 5.10 -6.90 27.12
N THR A 121 6.27 -6.25 27.07
CA THR A 121 6.75 -5.34 28.12
C THR A 121 7.03 -3.92 27.64
N THR A 122 7.18 -3.72 26.33
CA THR A 122 7.57 -2.44 25.75
C THR A 122 6.64 -2.05 24.61
N LYS A 123 6.40 -0.74 24.50
CA LYS A 123 5.71 -0.10 23.38
C LYS A 123 6.49 1.15 23.00
N GLN A 124 6.90 1.22 21.74
CA GLN A 124 7.55 2.38 21.14
C GLN A 124 6.70 2.86 19.96
N THR A 125 6.41 4.16 19.93
CA THR A 125 5.71 4.81 18.83
C THR A 125 6.66 5.77 18.12
N GLU A 126 6.72 5.69 16.79
CA GLU A 126 7.49 6.57 15.92
C GLU A 126 6.55 7.28 14.94
N LEU A 127 6.71 8.59 14.82
CA LEU A 127 6.04 9.36 13.77
C LEU A 127 6.99 9.47 12.58
N ALA A 128 6.50 9.19 11.38
CA ALA A 128 7.31 9.26 10.17
C ALA A 128 6.54 9.93 9.04
N GLY A 129 7.17 10.90 8.37
CA GLY A 129 6.70 11.42 7.09
C GLY A 129 7.38 10.68 5.96
N LEU A 130 6.61 10.14 5.01
CA LEU A 130 7.15 9.58 3.77
C LEU A 130 6.69 10.41 2.57
N GLU A 131 7.60 10.69 1.65
CA GLU A 131 7.28 11.05 0.26
C GLU A 131 7.34 9.78 -0.59
N VAL A 132 6.20 9.36 -1.13
CA VAL A 132 6.05 8.19 -1.99
C VAL A 132 5.79 8.64 -3.42
N THR A 133 6.66 8.24 -4.33
CA THR A 133 6.46 8.44 -5.76
C THR A 133 5.80 7.21 -6.38
N VAL A 134 4.61 7.42 -6.92
CA VAL A 134 3.81 6.40 -7.62
C VAL A 134 3.76 6.73 -9.11
N VAL A 135 3.93 5.72 -9.94
CA VAL A 135 3.86 5.81 -11.40
C VAL A 135 2.84 4.82 -11.94
N LYS A 136 2.17 5.21 -13.01
CA LYS A 136 1.28 4.32 -13.76
C LYS A 136 2.10 3.25 -14.50
N ASP A 137 1.77 1.98 -14.28
CA ASP A 137 2.36 0.84 -14.96
C ASP A 137 1.29 -0.21 -15.26
N LYS A 138 0.85 -0.29 -16.53
CA LYS A 138 -0.23 -1.18 -16.98
C LYS A 138 0.12 -2.68 -16.86
N GLN A 139 1.38 -3.04 -16.60
CA GLN A 139 1.77 -4.43 -16.40
C GLN A 139 1.54 -4.91 -14.96
N LYS A 140 1.21 -4.01 -14.04
CA LYS A 140 0.91 -4.30 -12.64
C LYS A 140 -0.60 -4.48 -12.42
N GLU A 141 -0.96 -5.30 -11.44
CA GLU A 141 -2.35 -5.69 -11.11
C GLU A 141 -3.29 -4.49 -10.83
N ASP A 142 -2.78 -3.41 -10.24
CA ASP A 142 -3.52 -2.15 -9.98
C ASP A 142 -3.18 -1.02 -10.95
N CYS A 143 -2.39 -1.32 -11.98
CA CYS A 143 -1.82 -0.34 -12.91
C CYS A 143 -0.92 0.74 -12.26
N LEU A 144 -0.41 0.48 -11.06
CA LEU A 144 0.40 1.39 -10.24
C LEU A 144 1.67 0.69 -9.73
N VAL A 145 2.75 1.45 -9.59
CA VAL A 145 4.02 0.99 -9.01
C VAL A 145 4.72 2.12 -8.27
N ILE A 146 5.37 1.81 -7.15
CA ILE A 146 6.23 2.74 -6.42
C ILE A 146 7.60 2.80 -7.09
N SER A 147 8.04 4.00 -7.48
CA SER A 147 9.37 4.23 -8.07
C SER A 147 10.35 4.90 -7.11
N SER A 148 9.87 5.50 -6.02
CA SER A 148 10.72 6.08 -4.97
C SER A 148 9.94 6.20 -3.67
N VAL A 149 10.64 6.07 -2.55
CA VAL A 149 10.15 6.41 -1.20
C VAL A 149 11.28 7.10 -0.47
N LYS A 150 10.99 8.22 0.18
CA LYS A 150 11.95 9.00 0.96
C LYS A 150 11.35 9.38 2.30
N LYS A 151 12.18 9.46 3.34
CA LYS A 151 11.77 10.12 4.59
C LYS A 151 11.72 11.63 4.40
N ILE A 152 10.69 12.26 4.94
CA ILE A 152 10.52 13.71 4.98
C ILE A 152 10.15 14.16 6.40
N PRO A 153 10.49 15.39 6.80
CA PRO A 153 10.03 15.97 8.06
C PRO A 153 8.50 16.03 8.09
N LEU A 154 7.90 15.76 9.25
CA LEU A 154 6.49 16.06 9.48
C LEU A 154 6.35 17.55 9.77
N ALA A 155 5.30 18.20 9.26
CA ALA A 155 5.11 19.65 9.36
C ALA A 155 5.07 20.21 10.80
N ASN A 156 4.93 19.36 11.82
CA ASN A 156 4.94 19.74 13.24
C ASN A 156 6.28 19.48 13.96
N ASP A 157 7.33 19.05 13.25
CA ASP A 157 8.66 18.81 13.84
C ASP A 157 9.50 20.09 13.99
N SER A 158 8.87 21.26 13.84
CA SER A 158 9.49 22.58 14.01
C SER A 158 9.55 23.05 15.47
N SER A 159 9.53 22.14 16.46
CA SER A 159 9.63 22.49 17.89
C SER A 159 10.86 21.94 18.59
N SER A 160 11.91 21.56 17.87
CA SER A 160 13.23 21.34 18.46
C SER A 160 14.33 21.97 17.61
N SER A 161 14.56 23.26 17.84
CA SER A 161 15.80 23.97 17.53
C SER A 161 16.05 24.97 18.64
#